data_AF-A0A2D3RHV8-F1
#
_entry.id   AF-A0A2D3RHV8-F1
#
_cell.length_a   1.000
_cell.length_b   1.000
_cell.length_c   1.000
_cell.angle_alpha   90.00
_cell.angle_beta   90.00
_cell.angle_gamma   90.00
#
_symmetry.space_group_name_H-M   'P 1'
#
loop_
_entity.id
_entity.type
_entity.pdbx_description
1 polymer ?
#
loop_
_entity_poly.entity_id
_entity_poly.type
_entity_poly.pdbx_seq_one_letter_code
_entity_poly.pdbx_strand_id
1 'polypeptide(L)'
;MMNGYKQAADLAVAHCAQNRADRDFLVYPIIFNYRQFIELSLKYQIATYGPQVEIKPIWDTHDLEKLWKAFEEMLDRYGTPDPDEADPIVASVVAQFAKIDPRSDAYRYPVDQKGQPLPIAFASTHLDNLADVMNAVSGYFSGCDGYFNDSN
;
A
#
# COMPACT_ATOMS: atom_id res chain seq x y z
N MET A 1 1.08 14.00 -2.36
CA MET A 1 2.30 13.19 -2.59
C MET A 1 1.99 11.71 -2.81
N MET A 2 1.20 11.05 -1.95
CA MET A 2 0.83 9.62 -2.11
C MET A 2 0.26 9.25 -3.49
N ASN A 3 -0.68 10.05 -4.04
CA ASN A 3 -1.26 9.80 -5.37
C ASN A 3 -0.23 9.80 -6.49
N GLY A 4 0.88 10.54 -6.35
CA GLY A 4 1.94 10.58 -7.35
C GLY A 4 2.65 9.23 -7.49
N TYR A 5 2.87 8.51 -6.38
CA TYR A 5 3.45 7.17 -6.40
C TYR A 5 2.52 6.17 -7.08
N LYS A 6 1.24 6.17 -6.71
CA LYS A 6 0.24 5.31 -7.36
C LYS A 6 0.14 5.60 -8.86
N GLN A 7 0.02 6.87 -9.24
CA GLN A 7 -0.08 7.27 -10.64
C GLN A 7 1.17 6.87 -11.45
N ALA A 8 2.37 7.01 -10.87
CA ALA A 8 3.60 6.58 -11.53
C ALA A 8 3.62 5.05 -11.75
N ALA A 9 3.14 4.26 -10.78
CA ALA A 9 2.99 2.82 -10.93
C ALA A 9 1.97 2.46 -12.02
N ASP A 10 0.78 3.07 -12.01
CA ASP A 10 -0.28 2.80 -12.98
C ASP A 10 0.17 3.12 -14.42
N LEU A 11 0.88 4.24 -14.62
CA LEU A 11 1.44 4.61 -15.92
C LEU A 11 2.47 3.58 -16.41
N ALA A 12 3.32 3.07 -15.51
CA ALA A 12 4.29 2.04 -15.85
C ALA A 12 3.63 0.69 -16.15
N VAL A 13 2.55 0.32 -15.42
CA VAL A 13 1.73 -0.85 -15.74
C VAL A 13 1.13 -0.73 -17.14
N ALA A 14 0.50 0.40 -17.45
CA ALA A 14 -0.09 0.66 -18.77
C ALA A 14 0.95 0.60 -19.90
N HIS A 15 2.16 1.10 -19.65
CA HIS A 15 3.29 0.98 -20.58
C HIS A 15 3.68 -0.47 -20.83
N CYS A 16 3.81 -1.28 -19.76
CA CYS A 16 4.14 -2.71 -19.86
C CYS A 16 3.08 -3.54 -20.58
N ALA A 17 1.81 -3.13 -20.53
CA ALA A 17 0.73 -3.80 -21.28
C ALA A 17 0.96 -3.71 -22.80
N GLN A 18 1.52 -2.59 -23.27
CA GLN A 18 1.87 -2.37 -24.68
C GLN A 18 3.31 -2.84 -25.02
N ASN A 19 4.22 -2.83 -24.04
CA ASN A 19 5.64 -3.11 -24.22
C ASN A 19 6.10 -4.22 -23.27
N ARG A 20 5.73 -5.47 -23.58
CA ARG A 20 5.99 -6.63 -22.72
C ARG A 20 7.47 -6.84 -22.37
N ALA A 21 8.40 -6.43 -23.24
CA ALA A 21 9.83 -6.54 -23.00
C ALA A 21 10.30 -5.68 -21.81
N ASP A 22 9.62 -4.57 -21.53
CA ASP A 22 10.00 -3.66 -20.44
C ASP A 22 9.48 -4.13 -19.08
N ARG A 23 8.57 -5.12 -19.07
CA ARG A 23 7.93 -5.65 -17.86
C ARG A 23 8.95 -6.17 -16.85
N ASP A 24 9.95 -6.90 -17.30
CA ASP A 24 10.94 -7.52 -16.42
C ASP A 24 11.79 -6.48 -15.69
N PHE A 25 11.93 -5.28 -16.26
CA PHE A 25 12.65 -4.16 -15.66
C PHE A 25 11.75 -3.31 -14.78
N LEU A 26 10.52 -3.04 -15.24
CA LEU A 26 9.59 -2.13 -14.58
C LEU A 26 8.79 -2.76 -13.44
N VAL A 27 8.73 -4.09 -13.33
CA VAL A 27 7.99 -4.76 -12.26
C VAL A 27 8.48 -4.34 -10.85
N TYR A 28 9.79 -4.20 -10.65
CA TYR A 28 10.36 -3.79 -9.36
C TYR A 28 9.96 -2.35 -8.97
N PRO A 29 10.18 -1.32 -9.81
CA PRO A 29 9.75 0.04 -9.48
C PRO A 29 8.22 0.19 -9.41
N ILE A 30 7.44 -0.59 -10.17
CA ILE A 30 5.97 -0.60 -10.05
C ILE A 30 5.55 -1.02 -8.63
N ILE A 31 6.06 -2.17 -8.17
CA ILE A 31 5.72 -2.69 -6.83
C ILE A 31 6.22 -1.72 -5.76
N PHE A 32 7.43 -1.18 -5.90
CA PHE A 32 7.96 -0.18 -4.98
C PHE A 32 7.05 1.05 -4.88
N ASN A 33 6.58 1.59 -6.00
CA ASN A 33 5.70 2.74 -6.03
C ASN A 33 4.34 2.44 -5.38
N TYR A 34 3.74 1.27 -5.64
CA TYR A 34 2.51 0.87 -4.94
C TYR A 34 2.71 0.70 -3.43
N ARG A 35 3.85 0.16 -3.01
CA ARG A 35 4.23 0.07 -1.60
C ARG A 35 4.38 1.45 -0.94
N GLN A 36 5.00 2.42 -1.62
CA GLN A 36 5.09 3.81 -1.13
C GLN A 36 3.72 4.47 -1.04
N PHE A 37 2.83 4.21 -1.99
CA PHE A 37 1.45 4.68 -1.91
C PHE A 37 0.76 4.18 -0.64
N ILE A 38 0.82 2.88 -0.33
CA ILE A 38 0.24 2.30 0.89
C ILE A 38 0.81 2.95 2.15
N GLU A 39 2.15 3.02 2.28
CA GLU A 39 2.79 3.62 3.46
C GLU A 39 2.30 5.05 3.69
N LEU A 40 2.36 5.88 2.64
CA LEU A 40 2.02 7.29 2.76
C LEU A 40 0.53 7.51 3.03
N SER A 41 -0.35 6.67 2.46
CA SER A 41 -1.77 6.68 2.78
C SER A 41 -2.03 6.35 4.25
N LEU A 42 -1.43 5.29 4.79
CA LEU A 42 -1.58 4.94 6.20
C LEU A 42 -1.05 6.04 7.12
N LYS A 43 0.15 6.56 6.85
CA LYS A 43 0.73 7.68 7.63
C LYS A 43 -0.14 8.92 7.58
N TYR A 44 -0.70 9.24 6.41
CA TYR A 44 -1.61 10.36 6.25
C TYR A 44 -2.87 10.19 7.10
N GLN A 45 -3.53 9.03 7.04
CA GLN A 45 -4.75 8.77 7.81
C GLN A 45 -4.50 8.88 9.31
N ILE A 46 -3.46 8.18 9.80
CA ILE A 46 -3.09 8.17 11.22
C ILE A 46 -2.72 9.58 11.69
N ALA A 47 -1.99 10.35 10.89
CA ALA A 47 -1.57 11.69 11.28
C ALA A 47 -2.72 12.70 11.30
N THR A 48 -3.66 12.57 10.36
CA THR A 48 -4.78 13.52 10.18
C THR A 48 -5.89 13.25 11.21
N TYR A 49 -6.28 11.99 11.38
CA TYR A 49 -7.46 11.61 12.15
C TYR A 49 -7.11 10.97 13.50
N GLY A 50 -6.00 10.25 13.58
CA GLY A 50 -5.57 9.56 14.81
C GLY A 50 -5.58 10.42 16.08
N PRO A 51 -5.10 11.69 16.07
CA PRO A 51 -5.07 12.52 17.27
C PRO A 51 -6.45 12.73 17.94
N GLN A 52 -7.53 12.67 17.18
CA GLN A 52 -8.90 12.87 17.69
C GLN A 52 -9.38 11.69 18.53
N VAL A 53 -8.79 10.51 18.28
CA VAL A 53 -9.02 9.29 19.05
C VAL A 53 -7.76 8.88 19.82
N GLU A 54 -6.91 9.84 20.20
CA GLU A 54 -5.71 9.65 21.03
C GLU A 54 -4.63 8.72 20.44
N ILE A 55 -4.61 8.52 19.12
CA ILE A 55 -3.54 7.82 18.40
C ILE A 55 -2.55 8.85 17.88
N LYS A 56 -1.26 8.64 18.18
CA LYS A 56 -0.20 9.58 17.77
C LYS A 56 0.19 9.35 16.30
N PRO A 57 0.54 10.42 15.56
CA PRO A 57 1.14 10.29 14.24
C PRO A 57 2.42 9.44 14.26
N ILE A 58 2.59 8.60 13.24
CA ILE A 58 3.76 7.72 13.09
C ILE A 58 4.53 8.09 11.82
N TRP A 59 5.76 8.59 11.98
CA TRP A 59 6.57 9.09 10.86
C TRP A 59 7.87 8.32 10.65
N ASP A 60 8.41 7.73 11.71
CA ASP A 60 9.78 7.23 11.84
C ASP A 60 9.93 5.73 11.49
N THR A 61 8.87 5.10 11.00
CA THR A 61 8.90 3.70 10.57
C THR A 61 8.39 3.52 9.14
N HIS A 62 8.91 2.49 8.47
CA HIS A 62 8.47 2.01 7.17
C HIS A 62 7.77 0.65 7.27
N ASP A 63 7.53 0.19 8.49
CA ASP A 63 6.92 -1.10 8.80
C ASP A 63 5.41 -1.03 8.56
N LEU A 64 4.98 -1.60 7.43
CA LEU A 64 3.58 -1.58 7.03
C LEU A 64 2.66 -2.33 8.01
N GLU A 65 3.13 -3.36 8.70
CA GLU A 65 2.32 -4.08 9.69
C GLU A 65 2.05 -3.20 10.91
N LYS A 66 3.06 -2.44 11.36
CA LYS A 66 2.88 -1.48 12.47
C LYS A 66 1.94 -0.35 12.09
N LEU A 67 2.09 0.18 10.88
CA LEU A 67 1.20 1.23 10.37
C LEU A 67 -0.23 0.73 10.23
N TRP A 68 -0.43 -0.49 9.70
CA TRP A 68 -1.76 -1.10 9.59
C TRP A 68 -2.41 -1.27 10.96
N LYS A 69 -1.71 -1.83 11.95
CA LYS A 69 -2.26 -2.02 13.31
C LYS A 69 -2.71 -0.71 13.96
N ALA A 70 -1.93 0.36 13.79
CA ALA A 70 -2.31 1.67 14.32
C ALA A 70 -3.52 2.26 13.57
N PHE A 71 -3.65 1.99 12.27
CA PHE A 71 -4.81 2.38 11.48
C PHE A 71 -6.07 1.56 11.83
N GLU A 72 -5.93 0.26 12.06
CA GLU A 72 -7.00 -0.64 12.52
C GLU A 72 -7.50 -0.22 13.91
N GLU A 73 -6.60 0.04 14.85
CA GLU A 73 -6.95 0.60 16.17
C GLU A 73 -7.69 1.94 16.03
N MET A 74 -7.35 2.74 15.02
CA MET A 74 -8.04 4.00 14.73
C MET A 74 -9.47 3.72 14.26
N LEU A 75 -9.67 2.83 13.29
CA LEU A 75 -11.00 2.42 12.81
C LEU A 75 -11.90 1.93 13.96
N ASP A 76 -11.35 1.09 14.84
CA ASP A 76 -12.04 0.57 16.02
C ASP A 76 -12.50 1.71 16.95
N ARG A 77 -11.65 2.71 17.20
CA ARG A 77 -11.98 3.85 18.07
C ARG A 77 -13.03 4.79 17.47
N TYR A 78 -13.08 4.91 16.14
CA TYR A 78 -14.15 5.63 15.44
C TYR A 78 -15.45 4.81 15.35
N GLY A 79 -15.43 3.53 15.71
CA GLY A 79 -16.57 2.63 15.56
C GLY A 79 -16.99 2.47 14.09
N THR A 80 -16.01 2.49 13.18
CA THR A 80 -16.27 2.42 11.74
C THR A 80 -16.90 1.06 11.39
N PRO A 81 -18.10 1.02 10.77
CA PRO A 81 -18.69 -0.23 10.33
C PRO A 81 -17.99 -0.73 9.06
N ASP A 82 -17.79 -2.05 8.96
CA ASP A 82 -17.23 -2.72 7.76
C ASP A 82 -18.26 -3.70 7.15
N PRO A 83 -19.37 -3.19 6.57
CA PRO A 83 -20.45 -4.04 6.08
C PRO A 83 -20.09 -4.85 4.83
N ASP A 84 -19.06 -4.45 4.09
CA ASP A 84 -18.57 -5.10 2.87
C ASP A 84 -17.32 -5.96 3.09
N GLU A 85 -16.88 -6.12 4.35
CA GLU A 85 -15.68 -6.89 4.73
C GLU A 85 -14.42 -6.43 3.99
N ALA A 86 -14.30 -5.13 3.76
CA ALA A 86 -13.18 -4.53 3.03
C ALA A 86 -11.90 -4.47 3.88
N ASP A 87 -12.01 -4.27 5.19
CA ASP A 87 -10.87 -4.18 6.11
C ASP A 87 -9.96 -5.41 6.02
N PRO A 88 -10.44 -6.66 6.19
CA PRO A 88 -9.59 -7.85 6.13
C PRO A 88 -8.98 -8.07 4.74
N ILE A 89 -9.66 -7.64 3.67
CA ILE A 89 -9.13 -7.74 2.30
C ILE A 89 -7.94 -6.80 2.13
N VAL A 90 -8.10 -5.53 2.52
CA VAL A 90 -7.02 -4.54 2.44
C VAL A 90 -5.87 -4.92 3.39
N ALA A 91 -6.16 -5.40 4.59
CA ALA A 91 -5.17 -5.93 5.53
C ALA A 91 -4.29 -7.01 4.88
N SER A 92 -4.89 -7.94 4.16
CA SER A 92 -4.18 -9.00 3.43
C SER A 92 -3.24 -8.44 2.35
N VAL A 93 -3.68 -7.42 1.60
CA VAL A 93 -2.82 -6.75 0.61
C VAL A 93 -1.64 -6.06 1.29
N VAL A 94 -1.89 -5.32 2.37
CA VAL A 94 -0.82 -4.64 3.13
C VAL A 94 0.18 -5.65 3.70
N ALA A 95 -0.29 -6.77 4.24
CA ALA A 95 0.57 -7.83 4.76
C ALA A 95 1.44 -8.48 3.65
N GLN A 96 0.90 -8.64 2.43
CA GLN A 96 1.69 -9.14 1.30
C GLN A 96 2.82 -8.17 0.94
N PHE A 97 2.55 -6.87 0.88
CA PHE A 97 3.59 -5.85 0.66
C PHE A 97 4.61 -5.81 1.81
N ALA A 98 4.16 -5.90 3.06
CA ALA A 98 5.03 -5.92 4.24
C ALA A 98 5.98 -7.11 4.22
N LYS A 99 5.49 -8.28 3.82
CA LYS A 99 6.30 -9.50 3.73
C LYS A 99 7.38 -9.41 2.66
N ILE A 100 7.08 -8.79 1.52
CA ILE A 100 7.99 -8.77 0.38
C ILE A 100 8.99 -7.61 0.47
N ASP A 101 8.59 -6.48 1.05
CA ASP A 101 9.47 -5.32 1.25
C ASP A 101 9.36 -4.73 2.68
N PRO A 102 9.84 -5.48 3.70
CA PRO A 102 9.68 -5.09 5.11
C PRO A 102 10.44 -3.82 5.51
N ARG A 103 11.42 -3.40 4.71
CA ARG A 103 12.30 -2.25 5.01
C ARG A 103 12.22 -1.13 3.99
N SER A 104 11.29 -1.20 3.04
CA SER A 104 11.20 -0.23 1.93
C SER A 104 12.47 -0.17 1.07
N ASP A 105 13.19 -1.28 0.94
CA ASP A 105 14.46 -1.36 0.23
C ASP A 105 14.63 -2.58 -0.67
N ALA A 106 13.76 -3.58 -0.56
CA ALA A 106 13.91 -4.85 -1.26
C ALA A 106 13.94 -4.64 -2.78
N TYR A 107 13.03 -3.82 -3.30
CA TYR A 107 12.89 -3.60 -4.75
C TYR A 107 13.96 -2.70 -5.38
N ARG A 108 15.00 -2.30 -4.62
CA ARG A 108 16.18 -1.62 -5.17
C ARG A 108 17.25 -2.60 -5.65
N TYR A 109 17.15 -3.87 -5.27
CA TYR A 109 18.13 -4.90 -5.59
C TYR A 109 17.42 -6.14 -6.15
N PRO A 110 18.00 -6.84 -7.15
CA PRO A 110 17.41 -8.07 -7.69
C PRO A 110 17.47 -9.25 -6.71
N VAL A 111 18.10 -9.05 -5.56
CA VAL A 111 18.38 -10.05 -4.53
C VAL A 111 18.14 -9.48 -3.14
N ASP A 112 17.81 -10.34 -2.18
CA ASP A 112 17.76 -9.99 -0.78
C ASP A 112 19.18 -9.72 -0.20
N GLN A 113 19.25 -9.36 1.09
CA GLN A 113 20.52 -9.13 1.78
C GLN A 113 21.42 -10.38 1.89
N LYS A 114 20.90 -11.56 1.54
CA LYS A 114 21.62 -12.84 1.49
C LYS A 114 21.98 -13.25 0.05
N GLY A 115 21.73 -12.39 -0.94
CA GLY A 115 22.01 -12.66 -2.35
C GLY A 115 21.01 -13.63 -3.00
N GLN A 116 19.89 -13.96 -2.35
CA GLN A 116 18.86 -14.81 -2.93
C GLN A 116 17.94 -13.98 -3.82
N PRO A 117 17.52 -14.49 -5.00
CA PRO A 117 16.51 -13.81 -5.82
C PRO A 117 15.29 -13.48 -4.97
N LEU A 118 14.82 -12.23 -5.05
CA LEU A 118 13.59 -11.87 -4.36
C LEU A 118 12.45 -12.75 -4.87
N PRO A 119 11.59 -13.31 -3.99
CA PRO A 119 10.43 -14.05 -4.42
C PRO A 119 9.57 -13.12 -5.27
N ILE A 120 9.54 -13.37 -6.57
CA ILE A 120 8.76 -12.61 -7.52
C ILE A 120 7.29 -13.05 -7.42
N ALA A 121 6.68 -12.86 -6.25
CA ALA A 121 5.27 -13.19 -6.02
C ALA A 121 4.34 -12.32 -6.88
N PHE A 122 4.81 -11.15 -7.32
CA PHE A 122 4.05 -10.20 -8.15
C PHE A 122 4.40 -10.18 -9.64
N ALA A 123 5.55 -10.67 -10.11
CA ALA A 123 5.75 -10.78 -11.57
C ALA A 123 5.15 -12.07 -12.16
N SER A 124 4.86 -13.09 -11.35
CA SER A 124 3.92 -14.15 -11.75
C SER A 124 2.48 -13.62 -11.85
N THR A 125 2.13 -12.59 -11.06
CA THR A 125 0.86 -11.86 -11.16
C THR A 125 0.86 -10.97 -12.40
N HIS A 126 -0.27 -10.94 -13.12
CA HIS A 126 -0.47 -9.97 -14.20
C HIS A 126 -0.46 -8.56 -13.59
N LEU A 127 0.42 -7.68 -14.10
CA LEU A 127 0.54 -6.30 -13.59
C LEU A 127 -0.80 -5.55 -13.62
N ASP A 128 -1.67 -5.88 -14.58
CA ASP A 128 -3.01 -5.34 -14.69
C ASP A 128 -3.86 -5.70 -13.46
N ASN A 129 -3.84 -6.97 -13.03
CA ASN A 129 -4.53 -7.40 -11.81
C ASN A 129 -3.99 -6.69 -10.56
N LEU A 130 -2.67 -6.45 -10.50
CA LEU A 130 -2.08 -5.70 -9.40
C LEU A 130 -2.59 -4.25 -9.40
N ALA A 131 -2.66 -3.60 -10.57
CA ALA A 131 -3.22 -2.26 -10.68
C ALA A 131 -4.70 -2.21 -10.24
N ASP A 132 -5.51 -3.22 -10.59
CA ASP A 132 -6.90 -3.32 -10.15
C ASP A 132 -7.03 -3.47 -8.62
N VAL A 133 -6.20 -4.32 -8.00
CA VAL A 133 -6.12 -4.43 -6.54
C VAL A 133 -5.75 -3.09 -5.92
N MET A 134 -4.77 -2.38 -6.48
CA MET A 134 -4.33 -1.09 -5.97
C MET A 134 -5.35 0.03 -6.20
N ASN A 135 -6.21 -0.08 -7.22
CA ASN A 135 -7.38 0.77 -7.39
C ASN A 135 -8.39 0.54 -6.26
N ALA A 136 -8.67 -0.71 -5.90
CA ALA A 136 -9.56 -1.03 -4.77
C ALA A 136 -9.00 -0.51 -3.43
N VAL A 137 -7.72 -0.72 -3.16
CA VAL A 137 -7.05 -0.19 -1.95
C VAL A 137 -7.11 1.34 -1.92
N SER A 138 -6.94 2.01 -3.06
CA SER A 138 -7.08 3.47 -3.13
C SER A 138 -8.51 3.93 -2.85
N GLY A 139 -9.51 3.23 -3.39
CA GLY A 139 -10.92 3.51 -3.11
C GLY A 139 -11.25 3.35 -1.64
N TYR A 140 -10.74 2.29 -1.01
CA TYR A 140 -10.89 2.06 0.43
C TYR A 140 -10.33 3.21 1.28
N PHE A 141 -9.09 3.65 1.02
CA PHE A 141 -8.51 4.78 1.76
C PHE A 141 -9.28 6.09 1.53
N SER A 142 -9.76 6.34 0.31
CA SER A 142 -10.63 7.49 0.02
C SER A 142 -11.98 7.41 0.74
N GLY A 143 -12.57 6.23 0.86
CA GLY A 143 -13.81 6.02 1.62
C GLY A 143 -13.61 6.30 3.12
N CYS A 144 -12.51 5.80 3.68
CA CYS A 144 -12.14 6.09 5.07
C CYS A 144 -11.93 7.59 5.31
N ASP A 145 -11.21 8.27 4.41
CA ASP A 145 -11.00 9.73 4.50
C ASP A 145 -12.32 10.51 4.52
N GLY A 146 -13.27 10.13 3.65
CA GLY A 146 -14.62 10.69 3.65
C GLY A 146 -15.35 10.47 4.98
N TYR A 147 -15.35 9.24 5.48
CA TYR A 147 -15.99 8.89 6.75
C TYR A 147 -15.40 9.67 7.94
N PHE A 148 -14.08 9.78 8.04
CA PHE A 148 -13.44 10.49 9.16
C PHE A 148 -13.62 12.01 9.10
N ASN A 149 -13.68 12.60 7.91
CA ASN A 149 -14.00 14.02 7.75
C ASN A 149 -15.43 14.34 8.21
N ASP A 150 -16.39 13.47 7.88
CA ASP A 150 -17.80 13.67 8.27
C ASP A 150 -18.05 13.38 9.76
N SER A 151 -17.12 12.69 10.42
CA SER A 151 -17.18 12.33 11.85
C SER A 151 -16.54 13.39 12.77
N ASN A 152 -16.04 14.51 12.23
CA ASN A 152 -15.53 15.68 12.96
C ASN A 152 -16.52 16.84 13.03
#